data_AF-V3ZAG7-F1
#
_entry.id   AF-V3ZAG7-F1
#
_cell.length_a   1.000
_cell.length_b   1.000
_cell.length_c   1.000
_cell.angle_alpha   90.00
_cell.angle_beta   90.00
_cell.angle_gamma   90.00
#
_symmetry.space_group_name_H-M   'P 1'
#
loop_
_entity.id
_entity.type
_entity.pdbx_description
1 polymer ?
#
loop_
_entity_poly.entity_id
_entity_poly.type
_entity_poly.pdbx_seq_one_letter_code
_entity_poly.pdbx_strand_id
1 'polypeptide(L)'
;MAATLRRLILLVSIFSSFLCRPILGWDEGDFEIFDAVEEVNQNFYEFLEVSPDASSKEIRKAYRKLTLKHHPDKNKEAEAEITFRKLVSVYEILKDEDKRKRYDKVLVEGLPDWRQPIFYYRRVRKMGLGELFILLAGIGTIGQFLTNWAVYFEKKLVVVSFIIILYESKRRKC
;
A
#
# COMPACT_ATOMS: atom_id res chain seq x y z
N MET A 1 -8.91 38.17 23.51
CA MET A 1 -8.47 37.84 22.14
C MET A 1 -7.86 36.44 22.01
N ALA A 2 -6.91 36.02 22.87
CA ALA A 2 -6.30 34.68 22.77
C ALA A 2 -7.27 33.50 23.04
N ALA A 3 -8.23 33.67 23.96
CA ALA A 3 -9.19 32.61 24.32
C ALA A 3 -10.25 32.36 23.23
N THR A 4 -10.70 33.40 22.54
CA THR A 4 -11.64 33.31 21.41
C THR A 4 -10.95 32.69 20.19
N LEU A 5 -9.67 33.01 19.96
CA LEU A 5 -8.85 32.41 18.91
C LEU A 5 -8.64 30.90 19.14
N ARG A 6 -8.31 30.48 20.37
CA ARG A 6 -8.18 29.05 20.72
C ARG A 6 -9.48 28.26 20.52
N ARG A 7 -10.62 28.83 20.91
CA ARG A 7 -11.93 28.19 20.71
C ARG A 7 -12.29 28.08 19.24
N LEU A 8 -11.99 29.09 18.44
CA LEU A 8 -12.19 29.06 16.98
C LEU A 8 -11.33 27.96 16.33
N ILE A 9 -10.06 27.86 16.70
CA ILE A 9 -9.13 26.84 16.17
C ILE A 9 -9.61 25.43 16.53
N LEU A 10 -10.07 25.20 17.76
CA LEU A 10 -10.60 23.90 18.19
C LEU A 10 -11.89 23.54 17.44
N LEU A 11 -12.80 24.49 17.23
CA LEU A 11 -14.01 24.25 16.46
C LEU A 11 -13.72 23.96 14.98
N VAL A 12 -12.75 24.66 14.38
CA VAL A 12 -12.31 24.41 13.00
C VAL A 12 -11.60 23.05 12.89
N SER A 13 -10.78 22.64 13.87
CA SER A 13 -10.11 21.34 13.83
C SER A 13 -11.08 20.19 14.00
N ILE A 14 -12.09 20.33 14.87
CA ILE A 14 -13.16 19.32 15.06
C ILE A 14 -14.02 19.24 13.79
N PHE A 15 -14.40 20.38 13.22
CA PHE A 15 -15.17 20.41 11.97
C PHE A 15 -14.38 19.79 10.79
N SER A 16 -13.08 20.07 10.70
CA SER A 16 -12.19 19.46 9.71
C SER A 16 -12.04 17.94 9.89
N SER A 17 -12.10 17.43 11.12
CA SER A 17 -12.02 15.98 11.37
C SER A 17 -13.36 15.28 11.13
N PHE A 18 -14.50 15.96 11.29
CA PHE A 18 -15.81 15.47 10.84
C PHE A 18 -15.98 15.51 9.31
N LEU A 19 -15.33 16.45 8.62
CA LEU A 19 -15.26 16.47 7.15
C LEU A 19 -14.28 15.45 6.58
N CYS A 20 -13.31 15.01 7.38
CA CYS A 20 -12.42 13.92 7.04
C CYS A 20 -13.18 12.59 7.19
N ARG A 21 -13.98 12.23 6.18
CA ARG A 21 -14.53 10.88 6.07
C ARG A 21 -13.39 9.88 6.27
N PRO A 22 -13.56 8.81 7.06
CA PRO A 22 -12.56 7.76 7.12
C PRO A 22 -12.36 7.24 5.70
N ILE A 23 -11.18 7.51 5.16
CA ILE A 23 -10.73 6.90 3.91
C ILE A 23 -10.56 5.43 4.28
N LEU A 24 -11.55 4.61 3.96
CA LEU A 24 -11.38 3.16 3.98
C LEU A 24 -10.30 2.86 2.94
N GLY A 25 -9.06 2.76 3.41
CA GLY A 25 -7.95 2.27 2.61
C GLY A 25 -8.17 0.80 2.27
N TRP A 26 -7.45 0.31 1.27
CA TRP A 26 -7.42 -1.11 0.98
C TRP A 26 -6.98 -1.89 2.23
N ASP A 27 -7.72 -2.96 2.50
CA ASP A 27 -7.37 -3.87 3.58
C ASP A 27 -6.50 -5.03 3.06
N GLU A 28 -6.10 -5.92 3.97
CA GLU A 28 -5.30 -7.11 3.64
C GLU A 28 -6.00 -8.02 2.62
N GLY A 29 -7.33 -8.15 2.70
CA GLY A 29 -8.12 -8.95 1.77
C GLY A 29 -8.14 -8.38 0.35
N ASP A 30 -8.09 -7.06 0.19
CA ASP A 30 -7.96 -6.43 -1.12
C ASP A 30 -6.61 -6.76 -1.77
N PHE A 31 -5.52 -6.69 -1.00
CA PHE A 31 -4.19 -7.04 -1.50
C PHE A 31 -4.09 -8.52 -1.89
N GLU A 32 -4.65 -9.43 -1.09
CA GLU A 32 -4.73 -10.86 -1.46
C GLU A 32 -5.45 -11.08 -2.80
N ILE A 33 -6.56 -10.37 -3.03
CA ILE A 33 -7.28 -10.45 -4.30
C ILE A 33 -6.41 -9.93 -5.44
N PHE A 34 -5.77 -8.78 -5.28
CA PHE A 34 -4.94 -8.20 -6.33
C PHE A 34 -3.75 -9.11 -6.70
N ASP A 35 -3.07 -9.64 -5.70
CA ASP A 35 -1.93 -10.54 -5.92
C ASP A 35 -2.38 -11.85 -6.58
N ALA A 36 -3.53 -12.41 -6.19
CA ALA A 36 -4.08 -13.61 -6.83
C ALA A 36 -4.53 -13.37 -8.28
N VAL A 37 -5.14 -12.21 -8.59
CA VAL A 37 -5.53 -11.86 -9.96
C VAL A 37 -4.29 -11.71 -10.84
N GLU A 38 -3.24 -11.07 -10.34
CA GLU A 38 -1.97 -10.91 -11.05
C GLU A 38 -1.27 -12.26 -11.29
N GLU A 39 -1.27 -13.17 -10.30
CA GLU A 39 -0.63 -14.48 -10.41
C GLU A 39 -1.38 -15.45 -11.35
N VAL A 40 -2.72 -15.46 -11.29
CA VAL A 40 -3.55 -16.37 -12.09
C VAL A 40 -3.73 -15.84 -13.52
N ASN A 41 -3.89 -14.52 -13.68
CA ASN A 41 -4.09 -13.83 -14.95
C ASN A 41 -5.20 -14.44 -15.84
N GLN A 42 -6.23 -14.99 -15.20
CA GLN A 42 -7.40 -15.59 -15.83
C GLN A 42 -8.62 -15.42 -14.91
N ASN A 43 -9.81 -15.58 -15.46
CA ASN A 43 -11.04 -15.53 -14.68
C ASN A 43 -11.09 -16.72 -13.70
N PHE A 44 -11.34 -16.44 -12.42
CA PHE A 44 -11.35 -17.44 -11.35
C PHE A 44 -12.47 -18.46 -11.51
N TYR A 45 -13.62 -18.04 -12.05
CA TYR A 45 -14.75 -18.93 -12.33
C TYR A 45 -14.40 -19.91 -13.46
N GLU A 46 -13.75 -19.42 -14.51
CA GLU A 46 -13.26 -20.25 -15.62
C GLU A 46 -12.17 -21.21 -15.15
N PHE A 47 -11.25 -20.74 -14.30
CA PHE A 47 -10.19 -21.57 -13.71
C PHE A 47 -10.75 -22.73 -12.87
N LEU A 48 -11.84 -22.50 -12.13
CA LEU A 48 -12.53 -23.55 -11.36
C LEU A 48 -13.55 -24.38 -12.18
N GLU A 49 -13.73 -24.09 -13.47
CA GLU A 49 -14.76 -24.71 -14.32
C GLU A 49 -16.20 -24.54 -13.75
N VAL A 50 -16.51 -23.37 -13.19
CA VAL A 50 -17.84 -23.07 -12.59
C VAL A 50 -18.47 -21.82 -13.19
N SER A 51 -19.80 -21.71 -13.07
CA SER A 51 -20.53 -20.49 -13.46
C SER A 51 -20.23 -19.33 -12.48
N PRO A 52 -20.23 -18.07 -12.94
CA PRO A 52 -20.19 -16.89 -12.06
C PRO A 52 -21.33 -16.85 -11.04
N ASP A 53 -22.48 -17.47 -11.35
CA ASP A 53 -23.63 -17.58 -10.44
C ASP A 53 -23.56 -18.82 -9.52
N ALA A 54 -22.45 -19.57 -9.55
CA ALA A 54 -22.33 -20.81 -8.80
C ALA A 54 -22.44 -20.58 -7.28
N SER A 55 -23.10 -21.51 -6.61
CA SER A 55 -23.22 -21.51 -5.15
C SER A 55 -21.88 -21.86 -4.48
N SER A 56 -21.71 -21.47 -3.22
CA SER A 56 -20.51 -21.82 -2.42
C SER A 56 -20.30 -23.34 -2.32
N LYS A 57 -21.37 -24.15 -2.41
CA LYS A 57 -21.29 -25.61 -2.43
C LYS A 57 -20.68 -26.15 -3.74
N GLU A 58 -21.03 -25.55 -4.87
CA GLU A 58 -20.50 -25.93 -6.18
C GLU A 58 -19.03 -25.57 -6.30
N ILE A 59 -18.65 -24.38 -5.84
CA ILE A 59 -17.24 -23.93 -5.77
C ILE A 59 -16.41 -24.91 -4.95
N ARG A 60 -16.89 -25.30 -3.76
CA ARG A 60 -16.23 -26.32 -2.91
C ARG A 60 -16.09 -27.67 -3.58
N LYS A 61 -17.11 -28.10 -4.34
CA LYS A 61 -17.09 -29.38 -5.06
C LYS A 61 -16.08 -29.35 -6.22
N ALA A 62 -16.06 -28.27 -6.99
CA ALA A 62 -15.13 -28.06 -8.09
C ALA A 62 -13.67 -28.00 -7.60
N TYR A 63 -13.42 -27.25 -6.53
CA TYR A 63 -12.11 -27.21 -5.87
C TYR A 63 -11.62 -28.62 -5.51
N ARG A 64 -12.42 -29.42 -4.79
CA ARG A 64 -12.05 -30.80 -4.42
C ARG A 64 -11.71 -31.68 -5.63
N LYS A 65 -12.46 -31.56 -6.73
CA LYS A 65 -12.21 -32.29 -7.97
C LYS A 65 -10.85 -31.92 -8.58
N LEU A 66 -10.54 -30.62 -8.63
CA LEU A 66 -9.29 -30.10 -9.19
C LEU A 66 -8.09 -30.37 -8.28
N THR A 67 -8.23 -30.26 -6.96
CA THR A 67 -7.19 -30.58 -5.98
C THR A 67 -6.71 -32.03 -6.15
N LEU A 68 -7.63 -32.97 -6.34
CA LEU A 68 -7.26 -34.39 -6.54
C LEU A 68 -6.51 -34.63 -7.84
N LYS A 69 -6.76 -33.82 -8.87
CA LYS A 69 -6.11 -33.90 -10.19
C LYS A 69 -4.71 -33.26 -10.17
N HIS A 70 -4.56 -32.14 -9.48
CA HIS A 70 -3.34 -31.32 -9.46
C HIS A 70 -2.54 -31.45 -8.16
N HIS A 71 -2.78 -32.48 -7.34
CA HIS A 71 -2.07 -32.66 -6.08
C HIS A 71 -0.57 -32.89 -6.32
N PRO A 72 0.35 -32.17 -5.65
CA PRO A 72 1.80 -32.24 -5.90
C PRO A 72 2.40 -33.62 -5.59
N ASP A 73 1.78 -34.39 -4.70
CA ASP A 73 2.20 -35.79 -4.42
C ASP A 73 1.95 -36.74 -5.60
N LYS A 74 0.87 -36.51 -6.36
CA LYS A 74 0.46 -37.38 -7.46
C LYS A 74 0.98 -36.90 -8.81
N ASN A 75 1.15 -35.59 -8.99
CA ASN A 75 1.71 -34.99 -10.19
C ASN A 75 3.04 -34.28 -9.85
N LYS A 76 4.15 -34.81 -10.38
CA LYS A 76 5.52 -34.32 -10.13
C LYS A 76 6.01 -33.33 -11.18
N GLU A 77 5.13 -32.80 -12.02
CA GLU A 77 5.48 -31.73 -12.95
C GLU A 77 5.91 -30.48 -12.20
N ALA A 78 6.93 -29.78 -12.71
CA ALA A 78 7.41 -28.53 -12.12
C ALA A 78 6.32 -27.45 -12.02
N GLU A 79 5.31 -27.51 -12.90
CA GLU A 79 4.18 -26.58 -12.92
C GLU A 79 3.02 -27.01 -12.01
N ALA A 80 3.02 -28.24 -11.49
CA ALA A 80 1.93 -28.74 -10.66
C ALA A 80 1.84 -27.97 -9.33
N GLU A 81 2.98 -27.65 -8.71
CA GLU A 81 3.03 -26.85 -7.48
C GLU A 81 2.50 -25.43 -7.70
N ILE A 82 2.89 -24.80 -8.80
CA ILE A 82 2.44 -23.44 -9.16
C ILE A 82 0.93 -23.45 -9.42
N THR A 83 0.43 -24.43 -10.18
CA THR A 83 -1.00 -24.58 -10.48
C THR A 83 -1.81 -24.87 -9.23
N PHE A 84 -1.28 -25.69 -8.32
CA PHE A 84 -1.91 -25.99 -7.04
C PHE A 84 -1.99 -24.75 -6.15
N ARG A 85 -0.91 -23.96 -6.07
CA ARG A 85 -0.91 -22.70 -5.31
C ARG A 85 -1.97 -21.73 -5.85
N LYS A 86 -2.05 -21.57 -7.18
CA LYS A 86 -3.11 -20.80 -7.86
C LYS A 86 -4.51 -21.32 -7.54
N LEU A 87 -4.70 -22.63 -7.51
CA LEU A 87 -5.98 -23.24 -7.16
C LEU A 87 -6.41 -22.93 -5.71
N VAL A 88 -5.46 -22.97 -4.78
CA VAL A 88 -5.72 -22.62 -3.38
C VAL A 88 -6.08 -21.14 -3.23
N SER A 89 -5.34 -20.24 -3.87
CA SER A 89 -5.61 -18.80 -3.79
C SER A 89 -6.98 -18.43 -4.37
N VAL A 90 -7.31 -18.98 -5.55
CA VAL A 90 -8.63 -18.80 -6.18
C VAL A 90 -9.76 -19.27 -5.27
N TYR A 91 -9.61 -20.45 -4.67
CA TYR A 91 -10.63 -21.01 -3.79
C TYR A 91 -10.83 -20.17 -2.52
N GLU A 92 -9.76 -19.69 -1.88
CA GLU A 92 -9.89 -18.87 -0.67
C GLU A 92 -10.60 -17.53 -0.95
N ILE A 93 -10.42 -16.95 -2.15
CA ILE A 93 -11.14 -15.73 -2.57
C ILE A 93 -12.61 -16.01 -2.84
N LEU A 94 -12.93 -17.08 -3.59
CA LEU A 94 -14.30 -17.38 -3.99
C LEU A 94 -15.16 -18.02 -2.89
N LYS A 95 -14.53 -18.58 -1.85
CA LYS A 95 -15.18 -19.19 -0.69
C LYS A 95 -15.81 -18.16 0.23
N ASP A 96 -15.20 -16.99 0.38
CA ASP A 96 -15.69 -15.88 1.19
C ASP A 96 -16.58 -14.97 0.33
N GLU A 97 -17.79 -14.70 0.79
CA GLU A 97 -18.75 -13.89 0.05
C GLU A 97 -18.30 -12.42 -0.09
N ASP A 98 -17.62 -11.89 0.92
CA ASP A 98 -17.14 -10.51 0.89
C ASP A 98 -15.95 -10.36 -0.07
N LYS A 99 -15.02 -11.32 -0.07
CA LYS A 99 -13.90 -11.35 -1.03
C LYS A 99 -14.40 -11.60 -2.45
N ARG A 100 -15.39 -12.48 -2.64
CA ARG A 100 -16.03 -12.71 -3.94
C ARG A 100 -16.65 -11.44 -4.50
N LYS A 101 -17.42 -10.69 -3.70
CA LYS A 101 -18.00 -9.40 -4.13
C LYS A 101 -16.93 -8.39 -4.56
N ARG A 102 -15.79 -8.35 -3.86
CA ARG A 102 -14.66 -7.48 -4.22
C ARG A 102 -13.97 -7.94 -5.49
N TYR A 103 -13.78 -9.25 -5.66
CA TYR A 103 -13.28 -9.83 -6.91
C TYR A 103 -14.20 -9.50 -8.11
N ASP A 104 -15.51 -9.62 -7.93
CA ASP A 104 -16.49 -9.28 -8.97
C ASP A 104 -16.39 -7.79 -9.37
N LYS A 105 -16.10 -6.89 -8.40
CA LYS A 105 -15.80 -5.48 -8.72
C LYS A 105 -14.52 -5.33 -9.54
N VAL A 106 -13.45 -6.05 -9.18
CA VAL A 106 -12.18 -6.05 -9.95
C VAL A 106 -12.39 -6.59 -11.37
N LEU A 107 -13.32 -7.54 -11.57
CA LEU A 107 -13.66 -8.05 -12.91
C LEU A 107 -14.29 -6.97 -13.82
N VAL A 108 -15.09 -6.06 -13.24
CA VAL A 108 -15.78 -4.98 -13.96
C VAL A 108 -14.91 -3.73 -14.09
N GLU A 109 -14.28 -3.30 -13.01
CA GLU A 109 -13.51 -2.05 -12.93
C GLU A 109 -12.05 -2.22 -13.36
N GLY A 110 -11.54 -3.45 -13.34
CA GLY A 110 -10.14 -3.77 -13.52
C GLY A 110 -9.32 -3.68 -12.22
N LEU A 111 -8.06 -4.13 -12.31
CA LEU A 111 -7.08 -3.95 -11.23
C LEU A 111 -6.71 -2.46 -11.07
N PRO A 112 -6.50 -1.98 -9.83
CA PRO A 112 -6.06 -0.62 -9.62
C PRO A 112 -4.58 -0.43 -10.03
N ASP A 113 -4.31 0.56 -10.89
CA ASP A 113 -3.00 0.82 -11.50
C ASP A 113 -1.89 1.34 -10.54
N TRP A 114 -2.08 1.33 -9.23
CA TRP A 114 -1.24 2.06 -8.26
C TRP A 114 0.24 1.63 -8.21
N ARG A 115 0.55 0.36 -8.53
CA ARG A 115 1.94 -0.16 -8.58
C ARG A 115 2.69 0.33 -9.81
N GLN A 116 2.01 0.72 -10.87
CA GLN A 116 2.68 1.06 -12.13
C GLN A 116 3.29 2.46 -12.05
N PRO A 117 4.58 2.65 -12.41
CA PRO A 117 5.18 3.98 -12.47
C PRO A 117 4.39 4.96 -13.36
N ILE A 118 3.79 4.45 -14.44
CA ILE A 118 2.92 5.18 -15.37
C ILE A 118 1.76 5.89 -14.66
N PHE A 119 1.22 5.30 -13.58
CA PHE A 119 0.11 5.87 -12.82
C PHE A 119 0.45 7.24 -12.25
N TYR A 120 1.63 7.38 -11.64
CA TYR A 120 2.11 8.64 -11.08
C TYR A 120 2.25 9.70 -12.18
N TYR A 121 2.88 9.35 -13.31
CA TYR A 121 3.05 10.28 -14.43
C TYR A 121 1.72 10.72 -15.05
N ARG A 122 0.74 9.81 -15.20
CA ARG A 122 -0.60 10.13 -15.71
C ARG A 122 -1.35 11.07 -14.78
N ARG A 123 -1.22 10.88 -13.46
CA ARG A 123 -1.84 11.74 -12.45
C ARG A 123 -1.21 13.13 -12.44
N VAL A 124 0.12 13.22 -12.39
CA VAL A 124 0.85 14.51 -12.40
C VAL A 124 0.53 15.32 -13.67
N ARG A 125 0.37 14.67 -14.83
CA ARG A 125 -0.03 15.36 -16.07
C ARG A 125 -1.42 16.02 -15.99
N LYS A 126 -2.32 15.47 -15.20
CA LYS A 126 -3.69 15.98 -15.03
C LYS A 126 -3.82 16.95 -13.86
N MET A 127 -2.75 17.19 -13.10
CA MET A 127 -2.80 18.10 -11.95
C MET A 127 -3.03 19.54 -12.41
N GLY A 128 -3.89 20.23 -11.67
CA GLY A 128 -4.07 21.66 -11.83
C GLY A 128 -2.83 22.43 -11.36
N LEU A 129 -2.69 23.68 -11.80
CA LEU A 129 -1.56 24.54 -11.43
C LEU A 129 -1.39 24.68 -9.90
N GLY A 130 -2.51 24.69 -9.15
CA GLY A 130 -2.48 24.74 -7.68
C GLY A 130 -1.94 23.47 -7.01
N GLU A 131 -2.32 22.29 -7.48
CA GLU A 131 -1.82 21.01 -6.96
C GLU A 131 -0.32 20.86 -7.21
N LEU A 132 0.13 21.28 -8.40
CA LEU A 132 1.55 21.34 -8.72
C LEU A 132 2.30 22.31 -7.79
N PHE A 133 1.71 23.47 -7.49
CA PHE A 133 2.31 24.45 -6.59
C PHE A 133 2.48 23.90 -5.17
N ILE A 134 1.47 23.20 -4.65
CA ILE A 134 1.53 22.54 -3.33
C ILE A 134 2.61 21.47 -3.31
N LEU A 135 2.68 20.64 -4.36
CA LEU A 135 3.69 19.59 -4.50
C LEU A 135 5.11 20.20 -4.52
N LEU A 136 5.34 21.23 -5.34
CA LEU A 136 6.64 21.90 -5.43
C LEU A 136 7.01 22.63 -4.13
N ALA A 137 6.04 23.27 -3.47
CA ALA A 137 6.25 23.92 -2.18
C ALA A 137 6.62 22.92 -1.08
N GLY A 138 5.98 21.74 -1.06
CA GLY A 138 6.30 20.65 -0.15
C GLY A 138 7.72 20.13 -0.35
N ILE A 139 8.10 19.84 -1.60
CA ILE A 139 9.47 19.41 -1.95
C ILE A 139 10.49 20.49 -1.54
N GLY A 140 10.20 21.77 -1.84
CA GLY A 140 11.05 22.89 -1.48
C GLY A 140 11.24 23.02 0.03
N THR A 141 10.16 22.87 0.79
CA THR A 141 10.18 22.97 2.26
C THR A 141 10.97 21.82 2.88
N ILE A 142 10.80 20.60 2.39
CA ILE A 142 11.60 19.44 2.82
C ILE A 142 13.09 19.68 2.49
N GLY A 143 13.39 20.19 1.30
CA GLY A 143 14.74 20.55 0.91
C GLY A 143 15.37 21.58 1.86
N GLN A 144 14.66 22.67 2.15
CA GLN A 144 15.10 23.70 3.10
C GLN A 144 15.33 23.12 4.51
N PHE A 145 14.44 22.26 4.98
CA PHE A 145 14.58 21.59 6.27
C PHE A 145 15.84 20.74 6.32
N LEU A 146 16.12 19.94 5.28
CA LEU A 146 17.32 19.12 5.19
C LEU A 146 18.60 19.97 5.17
N THR A 147 18.63 21.07 4.41
CA THR A 147 19.78 21.99 4.39
C THR A 147 20.02 22.62 5.76
N ASN A 148 18.97 23.07 6.44
CA ASN A 148 19.09 23.63 7.79
C ASN A 148 19.59 22.60 8.79
N TRP A 149 19.14 21.34 8.68
CA TRP A 149 19.65 20.23 9.47
C TRP A 149 21.12 19.91 9.20
N ALA A 150 21.55 19.94 7.94
CA ALA A 150 22.95 19.75 7.58
C ALA A 150 23.84 20.84 8.20
N VAL A 151 23.44 22.10 8.10
CA VAL A 151 24.15 23.24 8.72
C VAL A 151 24.18 23.10 10.25
N TYR A 152 23.09 22.67 10.86
CA TYR A 152 23.06 22.41 12.31
C TYR A 152 24.07 21.33 12.70
N PHE A 153 24.12 20.22 11.97
CA PHE A 153 25.07 19.14 12.25
C PHE A 153 26.52 19.59 12.10
N GLU A 154 26.84 20.33 11.04
CA GLU A 154 28.19 20.86 10.82
C GLU A 154 28.64 21.72 12.02
N LYS A 155 27.81 22.68 12.45
CA LYS A 155 28.11 23.53 13.60
C LYS A 155 28.29 22.71 14.88
N LYS A 156 27.45 21.70 15.10
CA LYS A 156 27.54 20.82 16.26
C LYS A 156 28.84 20.02 16.26
N LEU A 157 29.25 19.47 15.11
CA LEU A 157 30.50 18.72 14.96
C LEU A 157 31.73 19.61 15.19
N VAL A 158 31.72 20.83 14.65
CA VAL A 158 32.81 21.81 14.87
C VAL A 158 32.93 22.16 16.36
N VAL A 159 31.82 22.44 17.05
CA VAL A 159 31.84 22.75 18.49
C VAL A 159 32.33 21.55 19.31
N VAL A 160 31.86 20.34 19.00
CA VAL A 160 32.32 19.12 19.69
C VAL A 160 33.81 18.91 19.48
N SER A 161 34.32 19.08 18.25
CA SER A 161 35.74 18.99 17.95
C SER A 161 36.56 20.01 18.74
N PHE A 162 36.10 21.26 18.81
CA PHE A 162 36.77 22.31 19.59
C PHE A 162 36.81 21.99 21.09
N ILE A 163 35.70 21.50 21.67
CA ILE A 163 35.64 21.10 23.08
C ILE A 163 36.62 19.96 23.37
N ILE A 164 36.71 18.97 22.48
CA ILE A 164 37.65 17.85 22.61
C ILE A 164 39.10 18.37 22.60
N ILE A 165 39.45 19.25 21.66
CA ILE A 165 40.79 19.85 21.56
C ILE A 165 41.14 20.63 22.84
N LEU A 166 40.21 21.44 23.36
CA LEU A 166 40.42 22.18 24.60
C LEU A 166 40.61 21.25 25.80
N TYR A 167 39.83 20.17 25.89
CA TYR A 167 39.95 19.18 26.93
C TYR A 167 41.32 18.47 26.89
N GLU A 168 41.78 18.05 25.71
CA GLU A 168 43.11 17.44 25.53
C GLU A 168 44.25 18.43 25.82
N SER A 169 44.12 19.69 25.41
CA SER A 169 45.13 20.71 25.71
C SER A 169 45.22 20.99 27.21
N LYS A 170 44.11 20.96 27.95
CA LYS A 170 44.10 21.14 29.40
C LYS A 170 44.73 19.92 30.09
N ARG A 171 44.41 18.70 29.63
CA ARG A 171 45.00 17.45 30.13
C ARG A 171 46.51 17.39 29.97
N ARG A 172 47.07 17.88 28.85
CA ARG A 172 48.53 17.90 28.60
C ARG A 172 49.33 18.90 29.45
N LYS A 173 48.67 19.88 30.08
CA LYS A 173 49.30 20.92 30.90
C LYS A 173 49.31 20.60 32.41
N CYS A 174 48.64 19.51 32.82
CA CYS A 174 48.68 18.97 34.19
C CYS A 174 49.62 17.77 34.23
#